data_AF-A0A833RSG1-F1
#
_entry.id   AF-A0A833RSG1-F1
#
_cell.length_a   1.000
_cell.length_b   1.000
_cell.length_c   1.000
_cell.angle_alpha   90.00
_cell.angle_beta   90.00
_cell.angle_gamma   90.00
#
_symmetry.space_group_name_H-M   'P 1'
#
loop_
_entity.id
_entity.type
_entity.pdbx_description
1 polymer ?
#
loop_
_entity_poly.entity_id
_entity_poly.type
_entity_poly.pdbx_seq_one_letter_code
_entity_poly.pdbx_strand_id
1 'polypeptide(L)'
;TTEHVCLSVPIVPVCSFGETNLFDQLIFPEGSFMKKLQNYIRKKFGVPLLYLIGRGFSQYCFSFIPRRTPITVVVGSPMDLPKIEEPTEEQINEYHGKFIDHLVDFFEKEKHKYVENADTVHLEFV
;
A
#
# COMPACT_ATOMS: atom_id res chain seq x y z
N THR A 1 21.35 -18.02 1.01
CA THR A 1 20.49 -18.36 2.16
C THR A 1 19.07 -18.36 1.66
N THR A 2 18.64 -19.50 1.12
CA THR A 2 17.28 -19.76 0.66
C THR A 2 16.41 -19.92 1.90
N GLU A 3 15.58 -18.93 2.19
CA GLU A 3 14.57 -19.05 3.24
C GLU A 3 13.56 -20.10 2.78
N HIS A 4 13.67 -21.31 3.34
CA HIS A 4 12.64 -22.33 3.25
C HIS A 4 11.42 -21.79 3.99
N VAL A 5 10.49 -21.17 3.26
CA VAL A 5 9.23 -20.67 3.80
C VAL A 5 8.39 -21.89 4.21
N CYS A 6 8.51 -22.27 5.48
CA CYS A 6 7.77 -23.37 6.07
C CYS A 6 6.35 -22.88 6.40
N LEU A 7 5.42 -22.95 5.44
CA LEU A 7 4.05 -22.45 5.58
C LEU A 7 3.22 -23.35 6.53
N SER A 8 3.46 -23.25 7.83
CA SER A 8 2.58 -23.82 8.88
C SER A 8 1.91 -22.75 9.74
N VAL A 9 2.15 -21.48 9.42
CA VAL A 9 1.60 -20.33 10.14
C VAL A 9 0.47 -19.74 9.32
N PRO A 10 -0.72 -19.50 9.90
CA PRO A 10 -1.82 -18.86 9.20
C PRO A 10 -1.42 -17.44 8.78
N ILE A 11 -1.68 -17.09 7.53
CA ILE A 11 -1.45 -15.73 7.02
C ILE A 11 -2.69 -14.90 7.33
N VAL A 12 -2.49 -13.73 7.92
CA VAL A 12 -3.57 -12.82 8.29
C VAL A 12 -3.51 -11.58 7.41
N PRO A 13 -4.58 -11.24 6.65
CA PRO A 13 -4.64 -10.00 5.91
C PRO A 13 -4.80 -8.82 6.87
N VAL A 14 -4.02 -7.76 6.64
CA VAL A 14 -4.05 -6.53 7.45
C VAL A 14 -4.12 -5.34 6.51
N CYS A 15 -5.08 -4.44 6.73
CA CYS A 15 -5.21 -3.21 5.97
C CYS A 15 -5.18 -2.00 6.92
N SER A 16 -4.36 -1.01 6.57
CA SER A 16 -4.29 0.28 7.27
C SER A 16 -5.03 1.35 6.47
N PHE A 17 -6.17 1.80 6.97
CA PHE A 17 -6.94 2.88 6.36
C PHE A 17 -6.48 4.25 6.88
N GLY A 18 -6.36 5.22 5.97
CA GLY A 18 -6.02 6.61 6.29
C GLY A 18 -4.54 6.98 6.17
N GLU A 19 -3.66 6.04 5.81
CA GLU A 19 -2.23 6.32 5.60
C GLU A 19 -1.98 7.31 4.45
N THR A 20 -2.77 7.23 3.38
CA THR A 20 -2.69 8.13 2.22
C THR A 20 -3.00 9.59 2.57
N ASN A 21 -3.76 9.83 3.64
CA ASN A 21 -4.14 11.18 4.09
C ASN A 21 -3.06 11.86 4.96
N LEU A 22 -1.98 11.14 5.30
CA LEU A 22 -0.90 11.66 6.13
C LEU A 22 -0.09 12.76 5.42
N PHE A 23 0.00 12.68 4.09
CA PHE A 23 0.74 13.63 3.27
C PHE A 23 -0.05 13.97 2.02
N ASP A 24 -0.16 15.27 1.72
CA ASP A 24 -0.70 15.70 0.44
C ASP A 24 0.37 15.48 -0.63
N GLN A 25 0.19 14.46 -1.45
CA GLN A 25 1.02 14.25 -2.63
C GLN A 25 0.52 15.18 -3.74
N LEU A 26 1.37 16.10 -4.17
CA LEU A 26 1.07 16.91 -5.35
C LEU A 26 1.17 16.05 -6.61
N ILE A 27 0.02 15.61 -7.11
CA ILE A 27 -0.08 14.93 -8.39
C ILE A 27 -0.12 15.98 -9.50
N PHE A 28 0.97 16.09 -10.26
CA PHE A 28 1.02 16.96 -11.44
C PHE A 28 0.34 16.29 -12.64
N PRO A 29 -0.43 17.05 -13.46
CA PRO A 29 -1.09 16.51 -14.64
C PRO A 29 -0.08 16.00 -15.67
N GLU A 30 -0.51 15.00 -16.44
CA GLU A 30 0.30 14.42 -17.50
C GLU A 30 0.69 15.46 -18.55
N GLY A 31 1.96 15.47 -18.95
CA GLY A 31 2.51 16.45 -19.90
C GLY A 31 3.06 17.74 -19.29
N SER A 32 2.78 18.03 -18.00
CA SER A 32 3.34 19.21 -17.32
C SER A 32 4.87 19.15 -17.22
N PHE A 33 5.51 20.33 -17.25
CA PHE A 33 6.97 20.44 -17.09
C PHE A 33 7.44 19.81 -15.78
N MET A 34 6.69 20.00 -14.70
CA MET A 34 7.02 19.47 -13.37
C MET A 34 6.96 17.93 -13.31
N LYS A 35 5.99 17.31 -14.00
CA LYS A 35 5.93 15.84 -14.13
C LYS A 35 7.10 15.28 -14.94
N LYS A 36 7.50 15.96 -16.03
CA LYS A 36 8.69 15.59 -16.83
C LYS A 36 9.96 15.66 -15.99
N LEU A 37 10.12 16.71 -15.18
CA LEU A 37 11.24 16.86 -14.27
C LEU A 37 11.25 15.76 -13.19
N GLN A 38 10.10 15.47 -12.58
CA GLN A 38 9.95 14.39 -11.59
C GLN A 38 10.33 13.04 -12.19
N ASN A 39 9.87 12.73 -13.40
CA ASN A 39 10.21 11.49 -14.11
C ASN A 39 11.69 11.41 -14.48
N TYR A 40 12.30 12.53 -14.87
CA TYR A 40 13.75 12.60 -15.12
C TYR A 40 14.57 12.30 -13.85
N ILE A 41 14.19 12.92 -12.72
CA ILE A 41 14.81 12.68 -11.42
C ILE A 41 14.61 11.22 -10.99
N ARG A 42 13.39 10.69 -11.09
CA ARG A 42 13.09 9.29 -10.80
C ARG A 42 13.94 8.33 -11.64
N LYS A 43 14.11 8.61 -12.94
CA LYS A 43 14.93 7.78 -13.83
C LYS A 43 16.43 7.84 -13.48
N LYS A 44 16.90 8.98 -12.96
CA LYS A 44 18.32 9.19 -12.63
C LYS A 44 18.69 8.68 -11.23
N PHE A 45 17.82 8.85 -10.24
CA PHE A 45 18.08 8.54 -8.83
C PHE A 45 17.29 7.33 -8.31
N GLY A 46 16.44 6.72 -9.13
CA GLY A 46 15.59 5.57 -8.75
C GLY A 46 14.37 5.94 -7.90
N VAL A 47 14.35 7.12 -7.28
CA VAL A 47 13.28 7.59 -6.39
C VAL A 47 12.68 8.89 -6.94
N PRO A 48 11.35 9.01 -7.04
CA PRO A 48 10.72 10.26 -7.43
C PRO A 48 10.98 11.33 -6.36
N LEU A 49 11.16 12.58 -6.80
CA LEU A 49 11.17 13.71 -5.88
C LEU A 49 9.79 13.79 -5.20
N LEU A 50 9.76 13.53 -3.89
CA LEU A 50 8.54 13.54 -3.08
C LEU A 50 8.25 14.96 -2.60
N TYR A 51 7.20 15.57 -3.15
CA TYR A 51 6.65 16.81 -2.63
C TYR A 51 5.58 16.47 -1.59
N LEU A 52 6.01 16.18 -0.36
CA LEU A 52 5.10 15.93 0.77
C LEU A 52 4.83 17.26 1.48
N ILE A 53 3.58 17.72 1.47
CA ILE A 53 3.17 18.90 2.25
C ILE A 53 2.58 18.39 3.58
N GLY A 54 3.35 18.53 4.66
CA GLY A 54 2.96 18.21 6.03
C GLY A 54 2.81 19.43 6.96
N ARG A 55 2.99 19.26 8.27
CA ARG A 55 2.93 20.35 9.30
C ARG A 55 4.25 21.10 9.46
N GLY A 56 4.30 22.40 9.17
CA GLY A 56 5.47 23.27 9.38
C GLY A 56 5.72 23.68 10.83
N PHE A 57 6.99 23.94 11.18
CA PHE A 57 7.40 24.61 12.44
C PHE A 57 7.25 26.14 12.38
N SER A 58 7.05 26.70 11.18
CA SER A 58 6.73 28.10 10.93
C SER A 58 5.68 28.17 9.83
N GLN A 59 4.79 29.16 9.91
CA GLN A 59 3.64 29.35 9.02
C GLN A 59 4.12 29.44 7.56
N TYR A 60 3.70 28.49 6.72
CA TYR A 60 3.99 28.31 5.28
C TYR A 60 5.29 27.59 4.89
N CYS A 61 5.07 26.51 4.10
CA CYS A 61 6.00 25.79 3.20
C CYS A 61 6.75 24.56 3.76
N PHE A 62 6.45 23.40 3.15
CA PHE A 62 7.24 22.15 3.13
C PHE A 62 7.72 21.59 4.45
N SER A 63 6.97 20.65 5.02
CA SER A 63 7.43 19.86 6.16
C SER A 63 7.17 18.38 5.94
N PHE A 64 8.14 17.55 6.33
CA PHE A 64 8.07 16.09 6.31
C PHE A 64 7.27 15.52 7.49
N ILE A 65 6.63 16.37 8.31
CA ILE A 65 5.86 15.93 9.47
C ILE A 65 4.45 15.52 9.01
N PRO A 66 4.04 14.27 9.23
CA PRO A 66 2.70 13.78 8.88
C PRO A 66 1.58 14.65 9.48
N ARG A 67 0.45 14.74 8.76
CA ARG A 67 -0.78 15.30 9.32
C ARG A 67 -1.27 14.44 10.48
N ARG A 68 -1.92 15.07 11.46
CA ARG A 68 -2.60 14.34 12.55
C ARG A 68 -3.95 13.85 12.04
N THR A 69 -3.93 12.72 11.36
CA THR A 69 -5.12 11.99 10.91
C THR A 69 -5.18 10.64 11.62
N PRO A 70 -6.38 10.16 12.00
CA PRO A 70 -6.51 8.82 12.56
C PRO A 70 -6.16 7.79 11.48
N ILE A 71 -5.33 6.80 11.85
CA ILE A 71 -5.04 5.63 11.04
C ILE A 71 -5.76 4.47 11.71
N THR A 72 -6.59 3.75 10.94
CA THR A 72 -7.32 2.59 11.47
C THR A 72 -6.75 1.32 10.84
N VAL A 73 -6.14 0.49 11.66
CA VAL A 73 -5.62 -0.82 11.23
C VAL A 73 -6.69 -1.86 11.49
N VAL A 74 -7.12 -2.55 10.44
CA VAL A 74 -8.12 -3.62 10.51
C VAL A 74 -7.42 -4.93 10.19
N VAL A 75 -7.62 -5.91 11.07
CA VAL A 75 -7.08 -7.26 10.95
C VAL A 75 -8.20 -8.18 10.49
N GLY A 76 -7.99 -8.87 9.37
CA GLY A 76 -8.96 -9.79 8.79
C GLY A 76 -8.89 -11.21 9.35
N SER A 77 -9.60 -12.13 8.70
CA SER A 77 -9.63 -13.54 9.09
C SER A 77 -8.31 -14.22 8.73
N PRO A 78 -7.74 -15.07 9.61
CA PRO A 78 -6.60 -15.91 9.24
C PRO A 78 -6.95 -16.84 8.07
N MET A 79 -5.97 -17.06 7.19
CA MET A 79 -5.99 -18.06 6.14
C MET A 79 -4.96 -19.14 6.47
N ASP A 80 -5.45 -20.36 6.70
CA ASP A 80 -4.59 -21.51 6.98
C ASP A 80 -3.86 -21.97 5.71
N LEU A 81 -2.59 -22.34 5.86
CA LEU A 81 -1.77 -22.87 4.78
C LEU A 81 -1.29 -24.28 5.10
N PRO A 82 -1.29 -25.19 4.11
CA PRO A 82 -0.71 -26.50 4.30
C PRO A 82 0.81 -26.41 4.35
N LYS A 83 1.40 -27.18 5.26
CA LYS A 83 2.85 -27.31 5.38
C LYS A 83 3.39 -28.14 4.20
N ILE A 84 4.21 -27.50 3.37
CA ILE A 84 4.92 -28.13 2.25
C ILE A 84 6.42 -27.91 2.48
N GLU A 85 7.22 -28.98 2.46
CA GLU A 85 8.66 -28.91 2.78
C GLU A 85 9.50 -28.25 1.66
N GLU A 86 9.16 -28.53 0.41
CA GLU A 86 9.71 -27.88 -0.79
C GLU A 86 8.56 -27.46 -1.70
N PRO A 87 8.03 -26.23 -1.54
CA PRO A 87 6.96 -25.74 -2.39
C PRO A 87 7.47 -25.49 -3.82
N THR A 88 6.69 -25.87 -4.82
CA THR A 88 6.96 -25.48 -6.21
C THR A 88 6.49 -24.04 -6.46
N GLU A 89 7.08 -23.34 -7.44
CA GLU A 89 6.65 -21.98 -7.82
C GLU A 89 5.15 -21.93 -8.16
N GLU A 90 4.62 -22.98 -8.77
CA GLU A 90 3.20 -23.11 -9.13
C GLU A 90 2.31 -23.09 -7.88
N GLN A 91 2.69 -23.83 -6.84
CA GLN A 91 1.96 -23.85 -5.56
C GLN A 91 2.03 -22.51 -4.85
N ILE A 92 3.21 -21.85 -4.87
CA ILE A 92 3.39 -20.51 -4.29
C ILE A 92 2.45 -19.52 -4.98
N ASN A 93 2.43 -19.52 -6.32
CA ASN A 93 1.57 -18.63 -7.09
C ASN A 93 0.07 -18.91 -6.85
N GLU A 94 -0.32 -20.18 -6.69
CA GLU A 94 -1.69 -20.56 -6.35
C GLU A 94 -2.13 -19.97 -5.00
N TYR A 95 -1.34 -20.18 -3.94
CA TYR A 95 -1.68 -19.65 -2.60
C TYR A 95 -1.56 -18.13 -2.52
N HIS A 96 -0.61 -17.54 -3.25
CA HIS A 96 -0.49 -16.10 -3.37
C HIS A 96 -1.73 -15.49 -4.04
N GLY A 97 -2.24 -16.12 -5.12
CA GLY A 97 -3.50 -15.71 -5.75
C GLY A 97 -4.68 -15.78 -4.79
N LYS A 98 -4.85 -16.90 -4.08
CA LYS A 98 -5.88 -17.06 -3.05
C LYS A 98 -5.78 -16.00 -1.94
N PHE A 99 -4.56 -15.65 -1.53
CA PHE A 99 -4.34 -14.61 -0.54
C PHE A 99 -4.72 -13.22 -1.07
N ILE A 100 -4.37 -12.90 -2.31
CA ILE A 100 -4.76 -11.65 -2.96
C ILE A 100 -6.28 -11.54 -3.03
N ASP A 101 -6.97 -12.58 -3.50
CA ASP A 101 -8.43 -12.58 -3.61
C ASP A 101 -9.08 -12.34 -2.24
N HIS A 102 -8.61 -13.04 -1.20
CA HIS A 102 -9.06 -12.85 0.17
C HIS A 102 -8.80 -11.41 0.68
N LEU A 103 -7.65 -10.83 0.35
CA LEU A 103 -7.31 -9.46 0.73
C LEU A 103 -8.21 -8.43 0.04
N VAL A 104 -8.52 -8.63 -1.25
CA VAL A 104 -9.43 -7.77 -2.02
C VAL A 104 -10.83 -7.84 -1.43
N ASP A 105 -11.36 -9.04 -1.19
CA ASP A 105 -12.67 -9.24 -0.59
C ASP A 105 -12.77 -8.59 0.81
N PHE A 106 -11.73 -8.75 1.62
CA PHE A 106 -11.63 -8.13 2.94
C PHE A 106 -11.65 -6.60 2.86
N PHE A 107 -10.90 -6.02 1.93
CA PHE A 107 -10.87 -4.58 1.72
C PHE A 107 -12.21 -4.03 1.22
N GLU A 108 -12.80 -4.68 0.22
CA GLU A 108 -14.10 -4.30 -0.35
C GLU A 108 -15.23 -4.34 0.69
N LYS A 109 -15.14 -5.26 1.67
CA LYS A 109 -16.07 -5.32 2.79
C LYS A 109 -15.90 -4.18 3.79
N GLU A 110 -14.67 -3.77 4.08
CA GLU A 110 -14.36 -2.80 5.15
C GLU A 110 -14.21 -1.36 4.64
N LYS A 111 -13.97 -1.13 3.34
CA LYS A 111 -13.70 0.20 2.76
C LYS A 111 -14.80 1.23 3.05
N HIS A 112 -16.07 0.83 3.05
CA HIS A 112 -17.20 1.73 3.27
C HIS A 112 -17.24 2.35 4.68
N LYS A 113 -16.53 1.76 5.66
CA LYS A 113 -16.49 2.28 7.03
C LYS A 113 -15.42 3.33 7.24
N TYR A 114 -14.35 3.31 6.43
CA TYR A 114 -13.13 4.08 6.70
C TYR A 114 -12.72 5.00 5.53
N VAL A 115 -13.34 4.88 4.36
CA VAL A 115 -13.01 5.65 3.16
C VAL A 115 -14.22 6.48 2.72
N GLU A 116 -14.06 7.80 2.60
CA GLU A 116 -15.15 8.72 2.21
C GLU A 116 -15.65 8.51 0.77
N ASN A 117 -14.77 8.11 -0.16
CA ASN A 117 -15.07 7.82 -1.57
C ASN A 117 -14.89 6.33 -1.89
N ALA A 118 -15.47 5.45 -1.07
CA ALA A 118 -15.25 4.00 -1.15
C ALA A 118 -15.58 3.38 -2.53
N ASP A 119 -16.52 3.94 -3.28
CA ASP A 119 -16.94 3.39 -4.59
C ASP A 119 -15.91 3.62 -5.70
N THR A 120 -15.05 4.63 -5.55
CA THR A 120 -14.02 4.98 -6.55
C THR A 120 -12.66 4.37 -6.20
N VAL A 121 -12.51 3.84 -4.99
CA VAL A 121 -11.23 3.32 -4.49
C VAL A 121 -11.25 1.80 -4.57
N HIS A 122 -10.33 1.27 -5.38
CA HIS A 122 -10.06 -0.16 -5.51
C HIS A 122 -8.60 -0.45 -5.16
N LEU A 123 -8.34 -1.65 -4.65
CA LEU A 123 -6.99 -2.14 -4.43
C LEU A 123 -6.34 -2.48 -5.78
N GLU A 124 -5.20 -1.85 -6.05
CA GLU A 124 -4.34 -2.18 -7.17
C GLU A 124 -3.01 -2.74 -6.63
N PHE A 125 -2.63 -3.91 -7.12
CA PHE A 125 -1.32 -4.52 -6.85
C PHE A 125 -0.37 -4.16 -7.99
N VAL A 126 0.78 -3.55 -7.66
CA VAL A 126 1.82 -3.10 -8.61
C VAL A 126 2.96 -4.09 -8.66
#